data_AF-A0A975Q2U0-F1
#
_entry.id   AF-A0A975Q2U0-F1
#
_cell.length_a   1.000
_cell.length_b   1.000
_cell.length_c   1.000
_cell.angle_alpha   90.00
_cell.angle_beta   90.00
_cell.angle_gamma   90.00
#
_symmetry.space_group_name_H-M   'P 1'
#
loop_
_entity.id
_entity.type
_entity.pdbx_description
1 polymer ?
#
loop_
_entity_poly.entity_id
_entity_poly.type
_entity_poly.pdbx_seq_one_letter_code
_entity_poly.pdbx_strand_id
1 'polypeptide(L)'
;MAKAAGMTVISTTRNISKIQGLEDHGVDEALLDDGELARKIGGRVNVALQVTGFSNLADTLGSMAPLGVTCLVGVLGEYSDVHSGALISPHPISYIPHSVRLTTRTGLWPGKNEMQTWVTGMEEGIYNMPIDKIFSFEQIGKPCAAEKRMGDWVG
;
A
#
# COMPACT_ATOMS: atom_id res chain seq x y z
N MET A 1 -6.59 -9.04 6.56
CA MET A 1 -6.01 -9.08 7.92
C MET A 1 -6.44 -7.92 8.81
N ALA A 2 -6.25 -6.64 8.43
CA ALA A 2 -6.61 -5.51 9.30
C ALA A 2 -8.09 -5.54 9.76
N LYS A 3 -9.03 -5.82 8.85
CA LYS A 3 -10.44 -6.04 9.20
C LYS A 3 -10.65 -7.20 10.18
N ALA A 4 -9.99 -8.34 9.97
CA ALA A 4 -10.07 -9.48 10.87
C ALA A 4 -9.48 -9.19 12.26
N ALA A 5 -8.56 -8.23 12.36
CA ALA A 5 -8.03 -7.72 13.63
C ALA A 5 -8.95 -6.67 14.29
N GLY A 6 -10.15 -6.42 13.76
CA GLY A 6 -11.12 -5.46 14.30
C GLY A 6 -10.77 -4.00 14.04
N MET A 7 -9.88 -3.71 13.08
CA MET A 7 -9.49 -2.32 12.76
C MET A 7 -10.52 -1.65 11.85
N THR A 8 -10.62 -0.32 11.98
CA THR A 8 -11.16 0.55 10.93
C THR A 8 -10.11 0.70 9.83
N VAL A 9 -10.47 0.41 8.59
CA VAL A 9 -9.56 0.34 7.44
C VAL A 9 -9.95 1.39 6.42
N ILE A 10 -8.99 2.27 6.16
CA ILE A 10 -8.99 3.14 4.99
C ILE A 10 -8.09 2.46 3.95
N SER A 11 -8.59 2.26 2.74
CA SER A 11 -7.80 1.78 1.61
C SER A 11 -7.78 2.83 0.51
N THR A 12 -6.65 2.98 -0.16
CA THR A 12 -6.47 3.98 -1.21
C THR A 12 -6.18 3.33 -2.55
N THR A 13 -6.56 4.03 -3.61
CA THR A 13 -6.22 3.65 -4.99
C THR A 13 -6.08 4.89 -5.85
N ARG A 14 -5.22 4.84 -6.86
CA ARG A 14 -5.13 5.89 -7.87
C ARG A 14 -6.15 5.75 -9.00
N ASN A 15 -6.86 4.63 -9.04
CA ASN A 15 -7.83 4.35 -10.08
C ASN A 15 -9.24 4.43 -9.51
N ILE A 16 -9.97 5.47 -9.88
CA ILE A 16 -11.35 5.70 -9.42
C ILE A 16 -12.28 4.50 -9.66
N SER A 17 -12.06 3.73 -10.74
CA SER A 17 -12.87 2.55 -11.05
C SER A 17 -12.69 1.40 -10.04
N LYS A 18 -11.66 1.44 -9.19
CA LYS A 18 -11.38 0.43 -8.16
C LYS A 18 -11.99 0.76 -6.79
N ILE A 19 -12.55 1.96 -6.60
CA ILE A 19 -13.12 2.37 -5.31
C ILE A 19 -14.22 1.41 -4.86
N GLN A 20 -15.22 1.15 -5.72
CA GLN A 20 -16.28 0.20 -5.41
C GLN A 20 -15.71 -1.18 -5.09
N GLY A 21 -14.72 -1.63 -5.85
CA GLY A 21 -14.04 -2.88 -5.58
C GLY A 21 -13.43 -2.93 -4.18
N LEU A 22 -12.80 -1.86 -3.69
CA LEU A 22 -12.27 -1.81 -2.32
C LEU A 22 -13.39 -1.90 -1.27
N GLU A 23 -14.49 -1.17 -1.47
CA GLU A 23 -15.67 -1.20 -0.58
C GLU A 23 -16.29 -2.59 -0.51
N ASP A 24 -16.42 -3.26 -1.66
CA ASP A 24 -16.92 -4.65 -1.74
C ASP A 24 -16.02 -5.64 -0.99
N HIS A 25 -14.74 -5.30 -0.75
CA HIS A 25 -13.81 -6.07 0.09
C HIS A 25 -13.92 -5.74 1.59
N GLY A 26 -14.88 -4.92 2.00
CA GLY A 26 -15.19 -4.62 3.39
C GLY A 26 -14.27 -3.61 4.06
N VAL A 27 -13.62 -2.73 3.28
CA VAL A 27 -12.95 -1.55 3.85
C VAL A 27 -14.01 -0.56 4.36
N ASP A 28 -13.71 0.17 5.42
CA ASP A 28 -14.67 1.14 5.98
C ASP A 28 -14.69 2.45 5.16
N GLU A 29 -13.58 2.75 4.49
CA GLU A 29 -13.46 3.93 3.64
C GLU A 29 -12.49 3.65 2.49
N ALA A 30 -12.95 3.89 1.26
CA ALA A 30 -12.12 3.81 0.06
C ALA A 30 -11.87 5.23 -0.48
N LEU A 31 -10.60 5.61 -0.64
CA LEU A 31 -10.22 6.94 -1.09
C LEU A 31 -9.43 6.90 -2.41
N LEU A 32 -9.73 7.86 -3.29
CA LEU A 32 -8.84 8.14 -4.41
C LEU A 32 -7.57 8.82 -3.87
N ASP A 33 -6.43 8.21 -4.14
CA ASP A 33 -5.11 8.80 -3.94
C ASP A 33 -4.81 9.72 -5.11
N ASP A 34 -5.00 11.02 -4.90
CA ASP A 34 -4.71 12.10 -5.83
C ASP A 34 -3.65 13.06 -5.26
N GLY A 35 -2.87 12.59 -4.26
CA GLY A 35 -1.86 13.37 -3.56
C GLY A 35 -2.39 14.28 -2.44
N GLU A 36 -3.67 14.16 -2.08
CA GLU A 36 -4.33 14.98 -1.05
C GLU A 36 -4.92 14.15 0.11
N LEU A 37 -4.36 12.96 0.39
CA LEU A 37 -4.80 12.08 1.46
C LEU A 37 -4.69 12.72 2.84
N ALA A 38 -3.62 13.48 3.13
CA ALA A 38 -3.43 14.15 4.41
C ALA A 38 -4.61 15.08 4.73
N ARG A 39 -5.05 15.83 3.72
CA ARG A 39 -6.20 16.74 3.81
C ARG A 39 -7.52 15.97 3.95
N LYS A 40 -7.70 14.89 3.19
CA LYS A 40 -8.93 14.07 3.22
C LYS A 40 -9.10 13.32 4.53
N ILE A 41 -8.02 12.76 5.05
CA ILE A 41 -8.05 11.87 6.21
C ILE A 41 -8.00 12.66 7.52
N GLY A 42 -7.23 13.76 7.57
CA GLY A 42 -7.21 14.66 8.72
C GLY A 42 -6.45 14.12 9.94
N GLY A 43 -5.33 13.42 9.75
CA GLY A 43 -4.43 13.07 10.84
C GLY A 43 -4.98 12.06 11.85
N ARG A 44 -5.80 11.09 11.41
CA ARG A 44 -6.43 10.09 12.29
C ARG A 44 -5.91 8.66 12.12
N VAL A 45 -4.90 8.45 11.28
CA VAL A 45 -4.38 7.09 11.01
C VAL A 45 -3.35 6.70 12.07
N ASN A 46 -3.59 5.60 12.78
CA ASN A 46 -2.63 5.10 13.77
C ASN A 46 -1.52 4.24 13.14
N VAL A 47 -1.87 3.45 12.12
CA VAL A 47 -0.95 2.53 11.44
C VAL A 47 -1.21 2.59 9.94
N ALA A 48 -0.15 2.79 9.15
CA ALA A 48 -0.21 2.82 7.68
C ALA A 48 0.77 1.82 7.07
N LEU A 49 0.33 1.17 6.00
CA LEU A 49 1.16 0.30 5.17
C LEU A 49 1.41 0.99 3.82
N GLN A 50 2.61 1.50 3.61
CA GLN A 50 3.01 2.20 2.40
C GLN A 50 3.59 1.21 1.38
N VAL A 51 2.82 0.93 0.34
CA VAL A 51 3.18 -0.05 -0.71
C VAL A 51 3.53 0.64 -2.04
N THR A 52 3.03 1.85 -2.30
CA THR A 52 3.26 2.57 -3.57
C THR A 52 4.63 3.24 -3.66
N GLY A 53 5.48 3.13 -2.63
CA GLY A 53 6.82 3.71 -2.63
C GLY A 53 6.88 5.12 -2.09
N PHE A 54 7.84 5.92 -2.59
CA PHE A 54 8.17 7.24 -2.05
C PHE A 54 7.31 8.38 -2.58
N SER A 55 6.68 8.23 -3.75
CA SER A 55 5.98 9.34 -4.45
C SER A 55 4.90 9.99 -3.59
N ASN A 56 4.18 9.20 -2.79
CA ASN A 56 3.05 9.65 -1.97
C ASN A 56 3.33 9.45 -0.47
N LEU A 57 4.60 9.24 -0.09
CA LEU A 57 4.99 8.95 1.29
C LEU A 57 4.74 10.16 2.19
N ALA A 58 5.05 11.37 1.73
CA ALA A 58 4.83 12.61 2.49
C ALA A 58 3.34 12.81 2.84
N ASP A 59 2.48 12.60 1.86
CA ASP A 59 1.02 12.71 2.02
C ASP A 59 0.45 11.63 2.95
N THR A 60 0.97 10.40 2.85
CA THR A 60 0.66 9.32 3.81
C THR A 60 1.09 9.67 5.23
N LEU A 61 2.30 10.19 5.41
CA LEU A 61 2.81 10.61 6.72
C LEU A 61 2.00 11.78 7.30
N GLY A 62 1.54 12.71 6.46
CA GLY A 62 0.64 13.79 6.86
C GLY A 62 -0.75 13.32 7.28
N SER A 63 -1.17 12.13 6.86
CA SER A 63 -2.46 11.51 7.24
C SER A 63 -2.44 10.87 8.64
N MET A 64 -1.26 10.74 9.25
CA MET A 64 -1.06 10.01 10.49
C MET A 64 -1.47 10.82 11.72
N ALA A 65 -2.05 10.13 12.70
CA ALA A 65 -2.25 10.65 14.04
C ALA A 65 -0.92 10.81 14.79
N PRO A 66 -0.84 11.69 15.80
CA PRO A 66 0.30 11.74 16.70
C PRO A 66 0.63 10.35 17.24
N LEU A 67 1.92 10.02 17.25
CA LEU A 67 2.50 8.72 17.60
C LEU A 67 2.18 7.57 16.63
N GLY A 68 1.53 7.86 15.50
CA GLY A 68 1.25 6.89 14.44
C GLY A 68 2.52 6.32 13.79
N VAL A 69 2.37 5.15 13.17
CA VAL A 69 3.47 4.40 12.54
C VAL A 69 3.14 4.08 11.09
N THR A 70 4.02 4.50 10.17
CA THR A 70 3.97 4.12 8.75
C THR A 70 5.06 3.11 8.45
N CYS A 71 4.71 1.97 7.86
CA CYS A 71 5.66 0.97 7.39
C CYS A 71 5.77 1.04 5.86
N LEU A 72 6.95 1.41 5.36
CA LEU A 72 7.30 1.33 3.94
C LEU A 72 7.77 -0.08 3.60
N VAL A 73 7.00 -0.76 2.75
CA VAL A 73 7.20 -2.18 2.43
C VAL A 73 8.00 -2.39 1.14
N GLY A 74 8.00 -1.38 0.27
CA GLY A 74 8.72 -1.44 -1.00
C GLY A 74 8.40 -0.23 -1.88
N VAL A 75 9.03 -0.21 -3.05
CA VAL A 75 8.80 0.79 -4.09
C VAL A 75 8.30 0.04 -5.32
N LEU A 76 7.10 0.39 -5.78
CA LEU A 76 6.59 -0.06 -7.07
C LEU A 76 7.09 0.93 -8.13
N GLY A 77 7.71 0.45 -9.22
CA GLY A 77 8.20 1.27 -10.32
C GLY A 77 9.73 1.45 -10.37
N GLU A 78 10.21 2.18 -11.37
CA GLU A 78 11.62 2.52 -11.50
C GLU A 78 12.02 3.49 -10.39
N TYR A 79 12.88 3.03 -9.48
CA TYR A 79 13.62 3.92 -8.60
C TYR A 79 14.74 4.55 -9.44
N SER A 80 14.49 5.69 -10.06
CA SER A 80 15.60 6.58 -10.39
C SER A 80 16.21 7.04 -9.06
N ASP A 81 17.53 6.93 -8.92
CA ASP A 81 18.33 7.61 -7.89
C ASP A 81 18.89 6.80 -6.71
N VAL A 82 18.96 5.47 -6.76
CA VAL A 82 19.96 4.76 -5.90
C VAL A 82 21.36 4.79 -6.51
N HIS A 83 21.52 5.26 -7.75
CA HIS A 83 22.82 5.40 -8.43
C HIS A 83 23.25 6.85 -8.71
N SER A 84 22.39 7.86 -8.50
CA SER A 84 22.73 9.27 -8.79
C SER A 84 23.24 10.06 -7.58
N GLY A 85 23.27 9.47 -6.37
CA GLY A 85 23.68 10.19 -5.16
C GLY A 85 22.72 11.31 -4.73
N ALA A 86 21.56 11.43 -5.38
CA ALA A 86 20.49 12.30 -4.93
C ALA A 86 19.80 11.64 -3.73
N LEU A 87 20.20 12.08 -2.54
CA LEU A 87 19.36 12.00 -1.35
C LEU A 87 17.93 12.39 -1.75
N ILE A 88 16.95 11.58 -1.31
CA ILE A 88 15.50 11.83 -1.44
C ILE A 88 15.28 13.34 -1.29
N SER A 89 14.96 14.00 -2.41
CA SER A 89 14.55 15.39 -2.41
C SER A 89 13.03 15.36 -2.50
N PRO A 90 12.31 15.88 -1.50
CA PRO A 90 12.79 16.73 -0.41
C PRO A 90 13.39 15.95 0.78
N HIS A 91 14.25 16.59 1.58
CA HIS A 91 14.96 15.96 2.72
C HIS A 91 13.97 15.39 3.77
N PRO A 92 14.22 14.22 4.39
CA PRO A 92 13.31 13.59 5.37
C PRO A 92 12.75 14.50 6.46
N ILE A 93 13.59 15.40 7.00
CA ILE A 93 13.17 16.38 8.01
C ILE A 93 12.03 17.30 7.56
N SER A 94 11.86 17.50 6.25
CA SER A 94 10.86 18.42 5.69
C SER A 94 9.49 17.77 5.52
N TYR A 95 9.39 16.44 5.50
CA TYR A 95 8.15 15.74 5.18
C TYR A 95 7.75 14.67 6.19
N ILE A 96 8.60 14.31 7.16
CA ILE A 96 8.23 13.43 8.28
C ILE A 96 7.75 14.30 9.45
N PRO A 97 6.46 14.28 9.83
CA PRO A 97 5.99 14.99 11.01
C PRO A 97 6.74 14.53 12.28
N HIS A 98 7.09 15.46 13.17
CA HIS A 98 7.85 15.15 14.38
C HIS A 98 7.17 14.17 15.35
N SER A 99 5.84 14.06 15.26
CA SER A 99 5.04 13.20 16.13
C SER A 99 4.86 11.78 15.58
N VAL A 100 5.33 11.46 14.37
CA VAL A 100 5.05 10.17 13.70
C VAL A 100 6.33 9.37 13.48
N ARG A 101 6.17 8.05 13.25
CA ARG A 101 7.30 7.13 13.03
C ARG A 101 7.22 6.55 11.62
N LEU A 102 8.35 6.54 10.93
CA LEU A 102 8.55 5.81 9.68
C LEU A 102 9.43 4.59 9.96
N THR A 103 8.97 3.41 9.56
CA THR A 103 9.74 2.16 9.59
C THR A 103 9.75 1.54 8.19
N THR A 104 10.71 0.65 7.94
CA THR A 104 10.83 -0.06 6.67
C THR A 104 10.79 -1.56 6.92
N ARG A 105 10.21 -2.30 5.98
CA ARG A 105 10.29 -3.77 5.94
C ARG A 105 10.78 -4.21 4.58
N THR A 106 11.97 -4.80 4.55
CA THR A 106 12.51 -5.48 3.38
C THR A 106 12.30 -6.99 3.51
N GLY A 107 11.97 -7.67 2.42
CA GLY A 107 11.67 -9.10 2.44
C GLY A 107 10.25 -9.37 2.93
N LEU A 108 9.41 -9.78 1.99
CA LEU A 108 7.99 -10.03 2.23
C LEU A 108 7.67 -11.49 2.53
N TRP A 109 8.67 -12.35 2.71
CA TRP A 109 8.41 -13.76 2.99
C TRP A 109 7.79 -13.90 4.39
N PRO A 110 6.52 -14.33 4.48
CA PRO A 110 5.96 -14.68 5.76
C PRO A 110 6.71 -15.91 6.29
N GLY A 111 6.87 -16.00 7.61
CA GLY A 111 7.27 -17.26 8.22
C GLY A 111 6.19 -18.32 7.98
N LYS A 112 6.54 -19.58 8.28
CA LYS A 112 5.65 -20.72 8.07
C LYS A 112 4.30 -20.53 8.78
N ASN A 113 4.31 -20.00 10.00
CA ASN A 113 3.10 -19.84 10.81
C ASN A 113 2.20 -18.73 10.29
N GLU A 114 2.78 -17.62 9.83
CA GLU A 114 2.06 -16.52 9.20
C GLU A 114 1.42 -16.99 7.89
N MET A 115 2.16 -17.76 7.08
CA MET A 115 1.62 -18.34 5.85
C MET A 115 0.45 -19.30 6.16
N GLN A 116 0.60 -20.16 7.17
CA GLN A 116 -0.47 -21.07 7.56
C GLN A 116 -1.72 -20.32 8.06
N THR A 117 -1.53 -19.23 8.82
CA THR A 117 -2.63 -18.37 9.29
C THR A 117 -3.41 -17.77 8.12
N TRP A 118 -2.72 -17.36 7.06
CA TRP A 118 -3.36 -16.88 5.83
C TRP A 118 -4.18 -17.96 5.13
N VAL A 119 -3.61 -19.16 4.96
CA VAL A 119 -4.31 -20.28 4.31
C VAL A 119 -5.56 -20.66 5.09
N THR A 120 -5.44 -20.88 6.40
CA THR A 120 -6.59 -21.22 7.25
C THR A 120 -7.65 -20.12 7.23
N GLY A 121 -7.27 -18.85 7.29
CA GLY A 121 -8.25 -17.77 7.18
C GLY A 121 -8.95 -17.69 5.82
N MET A 122 -8.33 -18.13 4.73
CA MET A 122 -9.02 -18.26 3.43
C MET A 122 -9.98 -19.46 3.43
N GLU A 123 -9.57 -20.60 3.98
CA GLU A 123 -10.42 -21.81 4.11
C GLU A 123 -11.66 -21.56 4.98
N GLU A 124 -11.51 -20.77 6.05
CA GLU A 124 -12.60 -20.39 6.97
C GLU A 124 -13.45 -19.23 6.44
N GLY A 125 -13.11 -18.66 5.27
CA GLY A 125 -13.84 -17.53 4.68
C GLY A 125 -13.62 -16.19 5.38
N ILE A 126 -12.65 -16.09 6.28
CA ILE A 126 -12.24 -14.85 6.97
C ILE A 126 -11.52 -13.90 6.01
N TYR A 127 -10.70 -14.46 5.10
CA TYR A 127 -9.98 -13.70 4.09
C TYR A 127 -10.53 -14.01 2.70
N ASN A 128 -10.93 -12.96 1.99
CA ASN A 128 -11.29 -13.05 0.59
C ASN A 128 -10.12 -12.57 -0.28
N MET A 129 -9.71 -13.38 -1.26
CA MET A 129 -8.67 -13.03 -2.22
C MET A 129 -9.29 -13.02 -3.62
N PRO A 130 -9.64 -11.85 -4.16
CA PRO A 130 -10.24 -11.76 -5.48
C PRO A 130 -9.21 -12.16 -6.54
N ILE A 131 -9.62 -13.02 -7.47
CA ILE A 131 -8.82 -13.28 -8.67
C ILE A 131 -9.13 -12.15 -9.66
N ASP A 132 -8.17 -11.23 -9.87
CA ASP A 132 -8.32 -10.15 -10.86
C ASP A 132 -8.29 -10.69 -12.29
N LYS A 133 -7.31 -11.57 -12.60
CA LYS A 133 -7.14 -12.10 -13.95
C LYS A 133 -6.44 -13.45 -13.97
N ILE A 134 -6.90 -14.34 -14.86
CA ILE A 134 -6.27 -15.62 -15.16
C ILE A 134 -5.50 -15.47 -16.47
N PHE A 135 -4.25 -15.92 -16.49
CA PHE A 135 -3.40 -15.92 -17.67
C PHE A 135 -3.09 -17.36 -18.11
N SER A 136 -3.05 -17.60 -19.42
CA SER A 136 -2.56 -18.87 -19.97
C SER A 136 -1.04 -18.93 -19.92
N PHE A 137 -0.47 -20.13 -20.04
CA PHE A 137 0.97 -20.33 -19.99
C PHE A 137 1.72 -19.51 -21.06
N GLU A 138 1.15 -19.42 -22.26
CA GLU A 138 1.70 -18.68 -23.40
C GLU A 138 1.71 -17.16 -23.18
N GLN A 139 0.98 -16.66 -22.18
CA GLN A 139 0.93 -15.25 -21.82
C GLN A 139 2.02 -14.86 -20.81
N ILE A 140 2.69 -15.83 -20.18
CA ILE A 140 3.67 -15.61 -19.09
C ILE A 140 4.98 -14.94 -19.59
N GLY A 141 5.32 -15.08 -20.88
CA GLY A 141 6.54 -14.51 -21.48
C GLY A 141 6.37 -13.19 -22.24
N LYS A 142 5.14 -12.68 -22.37
CA LYS A 142 4.90 -11.33 -22.93
C LYS A 142 5.02 -10.34 -21.78
N PRO A 143 5.62 -9.12 -21.95
CA PRO A 143 5.61 -8.08 -20.93
C PRO A 143 4.18 -7.94 -20.45
N CYS A 144 3.92 -8.44 -19.24
CA CYS A 144 2.56 -8.80 -18.94
C CYS A 144 1.77 -7.51 -18.86
N ALA A 145 0.53 -7.53 -19.33
CA ALA A 145 -0.39 -6.42 -19.07
C ALA A 145 -0.49 -6.10 -17.56
N ALA A 146 -0.05 -7.03 -16.67
CA ALA A 146 0.11 -6.82 -15.24
C ALA A 146 1.33 -5.95 -14.85
N GLU A 147 2.47 -6.00 -15.56
CA GLU A 147 3.60 -5.08 -15.38
C GLU A 147 3.27 -3.68 -15.91
N LYS A 148 2.65 -3.58 -17.09
CA LYS A 148 2.15 -2.29 -17.61
C LYS A 148 1.08 -1.70 -16.69
N ARG A 149 0.17 -2.54 -16.14
CA ARG A 149 -0.78 -2.10 -15.10
C ARG A 149 -0.11 -1.74 -13.79
N MET A 150 0.95 -2.42 -13.35
CA MET A 150 1.71 -2.00 -12.18
C MET A 150 2.26 -0.58 -12.40
N GLY A 151 2.70 -0.26 -13.62
CA GLY A 151 3.02 1.10 -14.09
C GLY A 151 1.84 2.08 -13.99
N ASP A 152 0.61 1.69 -14.34
CA ASP A 152 -0.61 2.49 -14.12
C ASP A 152 -0.97 2.61 -12.62
N TRP A 153 -0.42 1.70 -11.80
CA TRP A 153 -0.23 1.74 -10.35
C TRP A 153 0.74 2.81 -9.85
N VAL A 154 1.62 3.34 -10.71
CA VAL A 154 2.73 4.28 -10.39
C VAL A 154 2.69 5.59 -11.19
N GLY A 155 1.92 5.65 -12.28
CA GLY A 155 1.59 6.85 -13.05
C GLY A 155 0.40 7.63 -12.52
#